data_AF-A0A960KLG0-F1
#
_entry.id   AF-A0A960KLG0-F1
#
_cell.length_a   1.000
_cell.length_b   1.000
_cell.length_c   1.000
_cell.angle_alpha   90.00
_cell.angle_beta   90.00
_cell.angle_gamma   90.00
#
_symmetry.space_group_name_H-M   'P 1'
#
loop_
_entity.id
_entity.type
_entity.pdbx_description
1 polymer ?
#
loop_
_entity_poly.entity_id
_entity_poly.type
_entity_poly.pdbx_seq_one_letter_code
_entity_poly.pdbx_strand_id
1 'polypeptide(L)'
;MKQWFIELDLLNRGSRRTFLFAHLGIFLLCFLFTVAYVLGSNVVSFVKKNLIGSLPQHELLVEVKKVEMAMFRMDAPDANKLTPESLETMKHLKGVTAVLPIKYATAPVAVEGSFLGQQFGSKMVLQGFDPRWLETEFELDKLTWQPGKEIPVVINSQILAIYNNGFAKAAGYPELSAAAIINQKFTIAVGDEQRGVSRMKARVVGLSTKVGLGVCIPNSALEALHEPFQGTAPVPVQAVLRVGQIADVDAVKAAVDELGFFVVEPPALVKAINRTASIGAAFGWFGAILLMVIAISYLNQTVKMLFYLKRGDYAMCRAMGMDRMRLRGLLISEMLLWVGIDVALASSFGIICVRIIHKTYIQETLLRLTGFAMEIQVPVERLAIFALALLVASAASLMPRIYFDTRRYVGAALKAR
;
A
#
# COMPACT_ATOMS: atom_id res chain seq x y z
N MET A 1 22.86 -46.77 -2.49
CA MET A 1 23.88 -46.86 -1.40
C MET A 1 25.32 -46.97 -1.90
N LYS A 2 25.71 -47.92 -2.75
CA LYS A 2 27.13 -48.01 -3.23
C LYS A 2 27.64 -46.78 -4.00
N GLN A 3 26.78 -46.11 -4.77
CA GLN A 3 27.11 -44.84 -5.45
C GLN A 3 27.44 -43.70 -4.48
N TRP A 4 26.72 -43.61 -3.36
CA TRP A 4 26.90 -42.56 -2.36
C TRP A 4 28.23 -42.65 -1.62
N PHE A 5 28.72 -43.87 -1.36
CA PHE A 5 30.04 -44.08 -0.76
C PHE A 5 31.19 -43.68 -1.69
N ILE A 6 31.03 -43.89 -3.00
CA ILE A 6 32.02 -43.48 -4.00
C ILE A 6 32.04 -41.94 -4.14
N GLU A 7 30.88 -41.29 -4.08
CA GLU A 7 30.78 -39.82 -4.06
C GLU A 7 31.51 -39.23 -2.84
N LEU A 8 31.31 -39.78 -1.64
CA LEU A 8 31.98 -39.35 -0.40
C LEU A 8 33.50 -39.53 -0.39
N ASP A 9 34.03 -40.56 -1.05
CA ASP A 9 35.48 -40.81 -1.09
C ASP A 9 36.18 -39.94 -2.15
N LEU A 10 35.54 -39.72 -3.32
CA LEU A 10 35.98 -38.74 -4.32
C LEU A 10 35.89 -37.29 -3.82
N LEU A 11 35.09 -37.03 -2.79
CA LEU A 11 34.95 -35.72 -2.13
C LEU A 11 36.19 -35.36 -1.28
N ASN A 12 36.88 -36.34 -0.71
CA ASN A 12 37.97 -36.07 0.23
C ASN A 12 39.32 -35.78 -0.45
N ARG A 13 39.45 -36.04 -1.76
CA ARG A 13 40.71 -35.95 -2.52
C ARG A 13 40.96 -34.62 -3.26
N GLY A 14 39.99 -33.71 -3.29
CA GLY A 14 40.14 -32.37 -3.90
C GLY A 14 40.81 -31.34 -2.98
N SER A 15 41.33 -30.24 -3.56
CA SER A 15 41.76 -29.06 -2.80
C SER A 15 40.61 -28.51 -1.95
N ARG A 16 40.57 -28.92 -0.67
CA ARG A 16 39.53 -28.54 0.31
C ARG A 16 39.29 -27.03 0.36
N ARG A 17 40.34 -26.22 0.12
CA ARG A 17 40.25 -24.76 0.14
C ARG A 17 39.42 -24.22 -1.02
N THR A 18 39.68 -24.67 -2.24
CA THR A 18 39.01 -24.14 -3.42
C THR A 18 37.53 -24.54 -3.46
N PHE A 19 37.22 -25.74 -2.97
CA PHE A 19 35.84 -26.21 -2.79
C PHE A 19 35.11 -25.40 -1.71
N LEU A 20 35.75 -25.15 -0.56
CA LEU A 20 35.14 -24.39 0.52
C LEU A 20 34.85 -22.93 0.15
N PHE A 21 35.73 -22.28 -0.63
CA PHE A 21 35.45 -20.94 -1.17
C PHE A 21 34.27 -20.92 -2.12
N ALA A 22 34.12 -21.96 -2.96
CA ALA A 22 32.98 -22.11 -3.86
C ALA A 22 31.64 -22.18 -3.09
N HIS A 23 31.55 -23.07 -2.11
CA HIS A 23 30.33 -23.23 -1.33
C HIS A 23 30.02 -22.01 -0.47
N LEU A 24 31.05 -21.31 0.03
CA LEU A 24 30.87 -20.05 0.78
C LEU A 24 30.16 -18.96 -0.06
N GLY A 25 30.48 -18.86 -1.36
CA GLY A 25 29.84 -17.90 -2.25
C GLY A 25 28.36 -18.17 -2.47
N ILE A 26 28.00 -19.44 -2.70
CA ILE A 26 26.60 -19.88 -2.87
C ILE A 26 25.83 -19.66 -1.56
N PHE A 27 26.41 -20.07 -0.44
CA PHE A 27 25.85 -19.87 0.90
C PHE A 27 25.56 -18.39 1.17
N LEU A 28 26.56 -17.50 0.96
CA LEU A 28 26.41 -16.06 1.22
C LEU A 28 25.28 -15.45 0.39
N LEU A 29 25.18 -15.85 -0.86
CA LEU A 29 24.15 -15.35 -1.77
C LEU A 29 22.74 -15.80 -1.34
N CYS A 30 22.56 -17.10 -1.06
CA CYS A 30 21.29 -17.63 -0.58
C CYS A 30 20.89 -17.03 0.77
N PHE A 31 21.88 -16.74 1.63
CA PHE A 31 21.69 -16.07 2.91
C PHE A 31 21.18 -14.64 2.70
N LEU A 32 21.90 -13.82 1.93
CA LEU A 32 21.51 -12.43 1.65
C LEU A 32 20.13 -12.34 0.99
N PHE A 33 19.85 -13.24 0.05
CA PHE A 33 18.54 -13.33 -0.59
C PHE A 33 17.44 -13.64 0.42
N THR A 34 17.65 -14.63 1.30
CA THR A 34 16.66 -14.99 2.33
C THR A 34 16.40 -13.81 3.27
N VAL A 35 17.46 -13.13 3.73
CA VAL A 35 17.34 -11.95 4.60
C VAL A 35 16.55 -10.84 3.91
N ALA A 36 16.91 -10.48 2.68
CA ALA A 36 16.27 -9.41 1.91
C ALA A 36 14.79 -9.73 1.64
N TYR A 37 14.49 -10.96 1.24
CA TYR A 37 13.12 -11.38 0.93
C TYR A 37 12.24 -11.42 2.19
N VAL A 38 12.71 -12.01 3.30
CA VAL A 38 11.93 -12.06 4.55
C VAL A 38 11.72 -10.65 5.11
N LEU A 39 12.73 -9.79 5.09
CA LEU A 39 12.58 -8.41 5.57
C LEU A 39 11.62 -7.62 4.68
N GLY A 40 11.80 -7.68 3.35
CA GLY A 40 10.99 -6.95 2.38
C GLY A 40 9.51 -7.35 2.42
N SER A 41 9.22 -8.65 2.46
CA SER A 41 7.84 -9.16 2.55
C SER A 41 7.16 -8.74 3.86
N ASN A 42 7.88 -8.73 4.99
CA ASN A 42 7.33 -8.28 6.27
C ASN A 42 7.11 -6.76 6.33
N VAL A 43 7.98 -5.96 5.73
CA VAL A 43 7.77 -4.50 5.59
C VAL A 43 6.51 -4.22 4.76
N VAL A 44 6.35 -4.89 3.61
CA VAL A 44 5.15 -4.71 2.78
C VAL A 44 3.89 -5.12 3.52
N SER A 45 3.91 -6.27 4.21
CA SER A 45 2.80 -6.75 5.04
C SER A 45 2.46 -5.79 6.17
N PHE A 46 3.46 -5.22 6.84
CA PHE A 46 3.29 -4.22 7.90
C PHE A 46 2.65 -2.94 7.35
N VAL A 47 3.14 -2.42 6.22
CA VAL A 47 2.57 -1.23 5.57
C VAL A 47 1.12 -1.47 5.17
N LYS A 48 0.81 -2.63 4.57
CA LYS A 48 -0.56 -2.99 4.22
C LYS A 48 -1.47 -3.08 5.44
N LYS A 49 -1.03 -3.72 6.52
CA LYS A 49 -1.86 -3.88 7.73
C LYS A 49 -2.03 -2.57 8.51
N ASN A 50 -0.96 -1.81 8.70
CA ASN A 50 -0.94 -0.71 9.66
C ASN A 50 -1.08 0.69 9.04
N LEU A 51 -0.74 0.89 7.76
CA LEU A 51 -0.91 2.18 7.08
C LEU A 51 -2.11 2.19 6.14
N ILE A 52 -2.40 1.07 5.49
CA ILE A 52 -3.57 0.95 4.61
C ILE A 52 -4.81 0.52 5.40
N GLY A 53 -4.67 -0.39 6.35
CA GLY A 53 -5.77 -0.80 7.24
C GLY A 53 -6.24 0.25 8.25
N SER A 54 -5.43 1.28 8.51
CA SER A 54 -5.78 2.41 9.40
C SER A 54 -6.39 3.60 8.68
N LEU A 55 -6.38 3.61 7.35
CA LEU A 55 -7.23 4.53 6.61
C LEU A 55 -8.68 4.17 6.93
N PRO A 56 -9.62 5.13 7.01
CA PRO A 56 -11.04 4.82 7.16
C PRO A 56 -11.55 4.15 5.87
N GLN A 57 -11.13 2.91 5.61
CA GLN A 57 -11.57 2.05 4.50
C GLN A 57 -13.03 1.64 4.66
N HIS A 58 -13.58 1.89 5.85
CA HIS A 58 -14.99 1.76 6.14
C HIS A 58 -15.81 2.96 5.65
N GLU A 59 -15.23 4.08 5.21
CA GLU A 59 -15.99 5.24 4.71
C GLU A 59 -15.75 5.43 3.20
N LEU A 60 -16.81 5.23 2.41
CA LEU A 60 -16.79 5.45 0.96
C LEU A 60 -17.55 6.73 0.64
N LEU A 61 -16.86 7.73 0.09
CA LEU A 61 -17.52 8.95 -0.40
C LEU A 61 -18.11 8.66 -1.78
N VAL A 62 -19.42 8.87 -1.93
CA VAL A 62 -20.18 8.64 -3.16
C VAL A 62 -20.59 9.98 -3.76
N GLU A 63 -20.35 10.10 -5.05
CA GLU A 63 -20.74 11.27 -5.86
C GLU A 63 -21.53 10.87 -7.11
N VAL A 64 -22.29 11.83 -7.63
CA VAL A 64 -23.01 11.68 -8.89
C VAL A 64 -22.04 11.65 -10.07
N LYS A 65 -22.14 10.62 -10.92
CA LYS A 65 -21.33 10.49 -12.15
C LYS A 65 -21.62 11.66 -13.08
N LYS A 66 -20.66 12.59 -13.17
CA LYS A 66 -20.75 13.75 -14.08
C LYS A 66 -20.49 13.26 -15.50
N VAL A 67 -21.43 13.53 -16.39
CA VAL A 67 -21.24 13.28 -17.83
C VAL A 67 -20.53 14.50 -18.40
N GLU A 68 -19.21 14.39 -18.59
CA GLU A 68 -18.42 15.42 -19.25
C GLU A 68 -18.49 15.20 -20.77
N MET A 69 -19.21 16.07 -21.49
CA MET A 69 -19.15 16.13 -22.95
C MET A 69 -18.34 17.35 -23.39
N ALA A 70 -17.08 17.09 -23.76
CA ALA A 70 -16.13 18.07 -24.30
C ALA A 70 -15.98 19.33 -23.42
N MET A 71 -16.62 20.44 -23.77
CA MET A 71 -16.55 21.73 -23.06
C MET A 71 -17.80 22.03 -22.19
N PHE A 72 -18.83 21.19 -22.24
CA PHE A 72 -20.09 21.42 -21.52
C PHE A 72 -20.25 20.39 -20.39
N ARG A 73 -20.45 20.91 -19.18
CA ARG A 73 -20.93 20.12 -18.04
C ARG A 73 -22.44 20.20 -18.06
N MET A 74 -23.09 19.12 -18.51
CA MET A 74 -24.53 18.99 -18.38
C MET A 74 -24.86 18.36 -17.04
N ASP A 75 -25.93 18.84 -16.40
CA ASP A 75 -26.49 18.15 -15.24
C ASP A 75 -26.84 16.72 -15.65
N ALA A 76 -26.53 15.77 -14.77
CA ALA A 76 -26.88 14.38 -15.01
C ALA A 76 -28.41 14.27 -15.16
N PRO A 77 -28.93 13.33 -16.00
CA PRO A 77 -30.37 13.06 -16.06
C PRO A 77 -30.94 12.88 -14.65
N ASP A 78 -32.22 13.22 -14.40
CA ASP A 78 -32.82 13.12 -13.05
C ASP A 78 -32.60 11.75 -12.37
N ALA A 79 -32.45 10.68 -13.16
CA ALA A 79 -32.10 9.33 -12.72
C ALA A 79 -30.74 9.20 -12.00
N ASN A 80 -29.82 10.16 -12.17
CA ASN A 80 -28.48 10.16 -11.57
C ASN A 80 -28.33 11.16 -10.43
N LYS A 81 -29.39 11.84 -10.00
CA LYS A 81 -29.33 12.68 -8.81
C LYS A 81 -29.31 11.80 -7.56
N LEU A 82 -28.57 12.24 -6.54
CA LEU A 82 -28.74 11.69 -5.20
C LEU A 82 -30.13 12.13 -4.72
N THR A 83 -31.10 11.21 -4.78
CA THR A 83 -32.44 11.41 -4.24
C THR A 83 -32.56 10.71 -2.88
N PRO A 84 -33.56 11.06 -2.06
CA PRO A 84 -33.86 10.30 -0.85
C PRO A 84 -34.05 8.79 -1.13
N GLU A 85 -34.68 8.44 -2.26
CA GLU A 85 -34.89 7.05 -2.69
C GLU A 85 -33.57 6.33 -3.01
N SER A 86 -32.64 6.99 -3.70
CA SER A 86 -31.30 6.44 -3.98
C SER A 86 -30.52 6.22 -2.69
N LEU A 87 -30.63 7.14 -1.73
CA LEU A 87 -30.00 7.00 -0.40
C LEU A 87 -30.59 5.84 0.40
N GLU A 88 -31.91 5.63 0.37
CA GLU A 88 -32.56 4.46 0.99
C GLU A 88 -32.12 3.16 0.32
N THR A 89 -32.02 3.14 -1.01
CA THR A 89 -31.52 1.97 -1.75
C THR A 89 -30.09 1.63 -1.34
N MET A 90 -29.22 2.63 -1.19
CA MET A 90 -27.84 2.44 -0.71
C MET A 90 -27.78 1.91 0.73
N LYS A 91 -28.74 2.27 1.61
CA LYS A 91 -28.81 1.73 2.98
C LYS A 91 -29.08 0.23 3.01
N HIS A 92 -29.78 -0.30 2.02
CA HIS A 92 -30.11 -1.72 1.92
C HIS A 92 -29.05 -2.56 1.22
N LEU A 93 -27.96 -1.95 0.73
CA LEU A 93 -26.85 -2.69 0.14
C LEU A 93 -26.16 -3.58 1.19
N LYS A 94 -25.87 -4.82 0.80
CA LYS A 94 -25.17 -5.76 1.65
C LYS A 94 -23.78 -5.22 2.00
N GLY A 95 -23.46 -5.18 3.30
CA GLY A 95 -22.18 -4.67 3.80
C GLY A 95 -22.19 -3.19 4.21
N VAL A 96 -23.23 -2.42 3.83
CA VAL A 96 -23.40 -1.02 4.27
C VAL A 96 -24.03 -1.00 5.67
N THR A 97 -23.41 -0.26 6.60
CA THR A 97 -23.87 -0.08 7.98
C THR A 97 -24.52 1.28 8.20
N ALA A 98 -24.12 2.32 7.47
CA ALA A 98 -24.76 3.62 7.52
C ALA A 98 -24.60 4.38 6.21
N VAL A 99 -25.55 5.27 5.93
CA VAL A 99 -25.51 6.23 4.83
C VAL A 99 -25.69 7.62 5.39
N LEU A 100 -24.69 8.46 5.22
CA LEU A 100 -24.61 9.81 5.80
C LEU A 100 -24.65 10.83 4.66
N PRO A 101 -25.82 11.45 4.39
CA PRO A 101 -25.95 12.40 3.30
C PRO A 101 -25.24 13.71 3.61
N ILE A 102 -24.56 14.23 2.59
CA ILE A 102 -23.94 15.55 2.59
C ILE A 102 -24.78 16.44 1.68
N LYS A 103 -25.40 17.45 2.31
CA LYS A 103 -26.28 18.40 1.63
C LYS A 103 -25.55 19.71 1.37
N TYR A 104 -25.97 20.47 0.38
CA TYR A 104 -25.46 21.82 0.14
C TYR A 104 -26.61 22.82 0.14
N ALA A 105 -26.32 24.03 0.60
CA ALA A 105 -27.24 25.14 0.43
C ALA A 105 -27.46 25.42 -1.06
N THR A 106 -28.73 25.58 -1.46
CA THR A 106 -29.11 25.91 -2.84
C THR A 106 -29.27 27.42 -3.05
N ALA A 107 -29.38 28.19 -1.96
CA ALA A 107 -29.42 29.64 -1.98
C ALA A 107 -28.02 30.25 -1.73
N PRO A 108 -27.76 31.50 -2.17
CA PRO A 108 -26.51 32.20 -1.86
C PRO A 108 -26.28 32.27 -0.34
N VAL A 109 -25.03 32.07 0.08
CA VAL A 109 -24.65 32.16 1.50
C VAL A 109 -23.56 33.19 1.71
N ALA A 110 -23.78 34.05 2.70
CA ALA A 110 -22.80 34.98 3.22
C ALA A 110 -22.49 34.65 4.68
N VAL A 111 -21.22 34.77 5.04
CA VAL A 111 -20.71 34.61 6.40
C VAL A 111 -20.21 35.97 6.84
N GLU A 112 -20.80 36.49 7.90
CA GLU A 112 -20.55 37.84 8.42
C GLU A 112 -20.14 37.76 9.89
N GLY A 113 -19.08 38.45 10.28
CA GLY A 113 -18.67 38.46 11.68
C GLY A 113 -17.61 39.50 11.96
N SER A 114 -17.15 39.52 13.21
CA SER A 114 -16.00 40.31 13.61
C SER A 114 -14.91 39.43 14.18
N PHE A 115 -13.67 39.66 13.76
CA PHE A 115 -12.50 38.98 14.28
C PHE A 115 -11.39 40.01 14.47
N LEU A 116 -10.75 40.02 15.66
CA LEU A 116 -9.72 40.99 16.03
C LEU A 116 -10.13 42.47 15.82
N GLY A 117 -11.41 42.78 16.08
CA GLY A 117 -11.95 44.14 15.94
C GLY A 117 -12.22 44.59 14.49
N GLN A 118 -11.91 43.75 13.49
CA GLN A 118 -12.27 43.99 12.10
C GLN A 118 -13.57 43.25 11.76
N GLN A 119 -14.42 43.88 10.96
CA GLN A 119 -15.59 43.23 10.37
C GLN A 119 -15.14 42.46 9.12
N PHE A 120 -15.65 41.25 8.95
CA PHE A 120 -15.43 40.45 7.75
C PHE A 120 -16.77 39.96 7.22
N GLY A 121 -16.88 39.92 5.89
CA GLY A 121 -18.02 39.38 5.16
C GLY A 121 -17.49 38.61 3.96
N SER A 122 -17.87 37.35 3.82
CA SER A 122 -17.45 36.55 2.65
C SER A 122 -18.58 35.65 2.17
N LYS A 123 -18.69 35.52 0.86
CA LYS A 123 -19.59 34.55 0.24
C LYS A 123 -18.89 33.20 0.25
N MET A 124 -19.50 32.21 0.90
CA MET A 124 -18.90 30.88 1.07
C MET A 124 -19.91 29.80 0.71
N VAL A 125 -19.40 28.60 0.42
CA VAL A 125 -20.25 27.42 0.28
C VAL A 125 -20.65 26.94 1.69
N LEU A 126 -21.94 26.67 1.87
CA LEU A 126 -22.49 26.10 3.10
C LEU A 126 -22.84 24.63 2.87
N GLN A 127 -22.16 23.76 3.61
CA GLN A 127 -22.31 22.32 3.56
C GLN A 127 -23.05 21.83 4.81
N GLY A 128 -24.03 20.96 4.61
CA GLY A 128 -24.75 20.21 5.62
C GLY A 128 -24.11 18.84 5.80
N PHE A 129 -23.90 18.43 7.05
CA PHE A 129 -23.42 17.09 7.38
C PHE A 129 -24.25 16.39 8.45
N ASP A 130 -24.21 15.06 8.48
CA ASP A 130 -24.73 14.26 9.59
C ASP A 130 -23.69 14.25 10.73
N PRO A 131 -24.04 14.69 11.96
CA PRO A 131 -23.11 14.73 13.10
C PRO A 131 -22.35 13.42 13.34
N ARG A 132 -22.95 12.27 13.03
CA ARG A 132 -22.29 10.95 13.17
C ARG A 132 -21.06 10.83 12.30
N TRP A 133 -20.96 11.54 11.18
CA TRP A 133 -19.80 11.48 10.29
C TRP A 133 -18.49 11.90 10.99
N LEU A 134 -18.58 12.83 11.94
CA LEU A 134 -17.44 13.39 12.66
C LEU A 134 -17.36 12.93 14.13
N GLU A 135 -18.12 11.90 14.52
CA GLU A 135 -18.17 11.40 15.90
C GLU A 135 -16.82 10.83 16.40
N THR A 136 -15.92 10.47 15.49
CA THR A 136 -14.55 10.04 15.80
C THR A 136 -13.63 11.21 16.17
N GLU A 137 -13.99 12.43 15.78
CA GLU A 137 -13.18 13.64 15.98
C GLU A 137 -13.76 14.57 17.05
N PHE A 138 -15.08 14.57 17.22
CA PHE A 138 -15.78 15.44 18.16
C PHE A 138 -16.90 14.69 18.88
N GLU A 139 -17.22 15.15 20.10
CA GLU A 139 -18.41 14.69 20.82
C GLU A 139 -19.69 15.06 20.07
N LEU A 140 -20.58 14.08 19.86
CA LEU A 140 -21.86 14.24 19.16
C LEU A 140 -22.73 15.38 19.72
N ASP A 141 -22.72 15.58 21.04
CA ASP A 141 -23.50 16.63 21.70
C ASP A 141 -23.06 18.04 21.29
N LYS A 142 -21.77 18.22 20.98
CA LYS A 142 -21.22 19.51 20.52
C LYS A 142 -21.55 19.79 19.05
N LEU A 143 -21.82 18.75 18.28
CA LEU A 143 -22.17 18.84 16.86
C LEU A 143 -23.68 18.89 16.62
N THR A 144 -24.50 18.51 17.59
CA THR A 144 -25.96 18.49 17.41
C THR A 144 -26.55 19.88 17.63
N TRP A 145 -27.31 20.38 16.64
CA TRP A 145 -27.99 21.68 16.74
C TRP A 145 -29.44 21.54 17.25
N GLN A 146 -29.87 22.52 18.03
CA GLN A 146 -31.25 22.65 18.53
C GLN A 146 -31.79 24.06 18.20
N PRO A 147 -33.08 24.20 17.87
CA PRO A 147 -33.71 25.50 17.62
C PRO A 147 -33.45 26.51 18.75
N GLY A 148 -33.12 27.75 18.38
CA GLY A 148 -32.83 28.83 19.33
C GLY A 148 -31.39 28.86 19.88
N LYS A 149 -30.56 27.86 19.62
CA LYS A 149 -29.13 27.86 19.96
C LYS A 149 -28.25 28.24 18.76
N GLU A 150 -27.02 28.65 19.05
CA GLU A 150 -25.99 28.91 18.04
C GLU A 150 -25.68 27.63 17.25
N ILE A 151 -25.55 27.75 15.92
CA ILE A 151 -25.23 26.62 15.05
C ILE A 151 -23.77 26.20 15.28
N PRO A 152 -23.50 24.93 15.62
CA PRO A 152 -22.13 24.43 15.67
C PRO A 152 -21.56 24.34 14.26
N VAL A 153 -20.39 24.93 14.05
CA VAL A 153 -19.69 24.93 12.76
C VAL A 153 -18.41 24.14 12.86
N VAL A 154 -18.16 23.30 11.86
CA VAL A 154 -16.85 22.71 11.60
C VAL A 154 -16.27 23.38 10.35
N ILE A 155 -15.00 23.78 10.42
CA ILE A 155 -14.29 24.42 9.31
C ILE A 155 -13.22 23.47 8.77
N ASN A 156 -12.95 23.49 7.48
CA ASN A 156 -11.83 22.74 6.93
C ASN A 156 -10.49 23.27 7.46
N SER A 157 -9.63 22.40 7.98
CA SER A 157 -8.31 22.78 8.50
C SER A 157 -7.40 23.46 7.46
N GLN A 158 -7.61 23.21 6.17
CA GLN A 158 -6.90 23.86 5.07
C GLN A 158 -7.23 25.36 4.95
N ILE A 159 -8.41 25.82 5.40
CA ILE A 159 -8.76 27.25 5.36
C ILE A 159 -7.79 28.05 6.24
N LEU A 160 -7.41 27.50 7.40
CA LEU A 160 -6.40 28.09 8.28
C LEU A 160 -5.03 28.16 7.59
N ALA A 161 -4.65 27.10 6.88
CA ALA A 161 -3.40 27.07 6.13
C ALA A 161 -3.39 28.10 4.98
N ILE A 162 -4.51 28.29 4.29
CA ILE A 162 -4.66 29.31 3.25
C ILE A 162 -4.56 30.72 3.84
N TYR A 163 -5.22 30.97 4.98
CA TYR A 163 -5.10 32.25 5.69
C TYR A 163 -3.65 32.52 6.12
N ASN A 164 -3.01 31.58 6.83
CA ASN A 164 -1.64 31.78 7.35
C ASN A 164 -0.61 31.93 6.23
N ASN A 165 -0.68 31.11 5.19
CA ASN A 165 0.33 31.10 4.13
C ASN A 165 0.08 32.15 3.04
N GLY A 166 -1.18 32.49 2.78
CA GLY A 166 -1.54 33.48 1.78
C GLY A 166 -1.74 34.86 2.39
N PHE A 167 -2.81 35.02 3.17
CA PHE A 167 -3.29 36.34 3.60
C PHE A 167 -2.45 36.95 4.72
N ALA A 168 -2.17 36.21 5.79
CA ALA A 168 -1.45 36.72 6.96
C ALA A 168 -0.06 37.22 6.60
N LYS A 169 0.70 36.41 5.85
CA LYS A 169 2.03 36.76 5.36
C LYS A 169 2.03 37.97 4.42
N ALA A 170 1.06 38.06 3.52
CA ALA A 170 0.98 39.17 2.56
C ALA A 170 0.51 40.49 3.18
N ALA A 171 -0.43 40.44 4.13
CA ALA A 171 -1.01 41.61 4.77
C ALA A 171 -0.32 42.02 6.09
N GLY A 172 0.68 41.26 6.54
CA GLY A 172 1.39 41.52 7.80
C GLY A 172 0.55 41.21 9.05
N TYR A 173 -0.47 40.36 8.93
CA TYR A 173 -1.29 39.93 10.05
C TYR A 173 -0.66 38.75 10.79
N PRO A 174 -0.97 38.56 12.10
CA PRO A 174 -0.48 37.41 12.85
C PRO A 174 -1.07 36.11 12.27
N GLU A 175 -0.25 35.06 12.29
CA GLU A 175 -0.70 33.70 12.00
C GLU A 175 -1.67 33.25 13.11
N LEU A 176 -2.71 32.54 12.71
CA LEU A 176 -3.71 31.99 13.60
C LEU A 176 -3.41 30.53 13.92
N SER A 177 -3.57 30.16 15.19
CA SER A 177 -3.58 28.78 15.62
C SER A 177 -5.01 28.22 15.54
N ALA A 178 -5.14 26.88 15.47
CA ALA A 178 -6.45 26.23 15.52
C ALA A 178 -7.27 26.67 16.75
N ALA A 179 -6.62 26.78 17.91
CA ALA A 179 -7.24 27.21 19.16
C ALA A 179 -7.81 28.63 19.12
N ALA A 180 -7.21 29.54 18.34
CA ALA A 180 -7.68 30.92 18.20
C ALA A 180 -9.01 31.05 17.44
N ILE A 181 -9.36 30.05 16.62
CA ILE A 181 -10.58 30.05 15.79
C ILE A 181 -11.73 29.32 16.50
N ILE A 182 -11.42 28.37 17.39
CA ILE A 182 -12.42 27.65 18.17
C ILE A 182 -13.19 28.63 19.07
N ASN A 183 -14.50 28.44 19.18
CA ASN A 183 -15.46 29.32 19.85
C ASN A 183 -15.67 30.70 19.21
N GLN A 184 -15.03 30.99 18.07
CA GLN A 184 -15.33 32.21 17.34
C GLN A 184 -16.78 32.19 16.87
N LYS A 185 -17.46 33.33 17.05
CA LYS A 185 -18.87 33.51 16.68
C LYS A 185 -18.98 34.37 15.43
N PHE A 186 -19.94 34.02 14.59
CA PHE A 186 -20.28 34.77 13.39
C PHE A 186 -21.75 34.49 13.02
N THR A 187 -22.25 35.19 12.02
CA THR A 187 -23.61 35.05 11.49
C THR A 187 -23.54 34.42 10.11
N ILE A 188 -24.34 33.39 9.89
CA ILE A 188 -24.59 32.80 8.58
C ILE A 188 -25.87 33.42 8.05
N ALA A 189 -25.79 34.04 6.88
CA ALA A 189 -26.92 34.59 6.14
C ALA A 189 -27.12 33.74 4.88
N VAL A 190 -28.29 33.10 4.78
CA VAL A 190 -28.69 32.30 3.60
C VAL A 190 -29.83 33.03 2.91
N GLY A 191 -29.73 33.24 1.61
CA GLY A 191 -30.79 33.86 0.80
C GLY A 191 -30.32 34.98 -0.12
N ASP A 192 -31.32 35.69 -0.64
CA ASP A 192 -31.22 36.78 -1.60
C ASP A 192 -32.25 37.84 -1.19
N GLU A 193 -31.95 39.13 -1.40
CA GLU A 193 -32.88 40.24 -1.23
C GLU A 193 -34.27 39.98 -1.86
N GLN A 194 -34.34 39.23 -2.96
CA GLN A 194 -35.61 38.90 -3.63
C GLN A 194 -36.43 37.80 -2.95
N ARG A 195 -35.78 36.85 -2.25
CA ARG A 195 -36.44 35.67 -1.65
C ARG A 195 -36.46 35.70 -0.12
N GLY A 196 -35.88 36.74 0.48
CA GLY A 196 -35.67 36.86 1.91
C GLY A 196 -34.25 36.41 2.31
N VAL A 197 -33.82 36.81 3.51
CA VAL A 197 -32.53 36.43 4.06
C VAL A 197 -32.74 35.83 5.45
N SER A 198 -32.42 34.55 5.61
CA SER A 198 -32.42 33.88 6.91
C SER A 198 -31.05 34.05 7.55
N ARG A 199 -31.02 34.62 8.76
CA ARG A 199 -29.79 34.87 9.52
C ARG A 199 -29.77 34.06 10.80
N MET A 200 -28.71 33.30 11.02
CA MET A 200 -28.51 32.54 12.26
C MET A 200 -27.10 32.72 12.79
N LYS A 201 -26.99 32.83 14.12
CA LYS A 201 -25.71 32.86 14.81
C LYS A 201 -25.08 31.48 14.81
N ALA A 202 -23.78 31.44 14.56
CA ALA A 202 -23.00 30.23 14.46
C ALA A 202 -21.71 30.36 15.28
N ARG A 203 -21.20 29.22 15.75
CA ARG A 203 -19.99 29.13 16.57
C ARG A 203 -19.10 28.02 16.06
N VAL A 204 -17.81 28.30 15.89
CA VAL A 204 -16.83 27.27 15.52
C VAL A 204 -16.62 26.30 16.67
N VAL A 205 -16.87 25.02 16.42
CA VAL A 205 -16.63 23.93 17.38
C VAL A 205 -15.27 23.28 17.16
N GLY A 206 -14.80 23.23 15.90
CA GLY A 206 -13.51 22.62 15.58
C GLY A 206 -13.15 22.71 14.11
N LEU A 207 -11.99 22.15 13.79
CA LEU A 207 -11.48 22.04 12.43
C LEU A 207 -11.29 20.56 12.05
N SER A 208 -11.67 20.20 10.83
CA SER A 208 -11.55 18.83 10.31
C SER A 208 -10.97 18.83 8.89
N THR A 209 -10.27 17.76 8.52
CA THR A 209 -9.85 17.53 7.12
C THR A 209 -10.90 16.79 6.29
N LYS A 210 -11.91 16.18 6.94
CA LYS A 210 -12.96 15.41 6.27
C LYS A 210 -13.98 16.29 5.54
N VAL A 211 -14.22 17.49 6.08
CA VAL A 211 -15.25 18.41 5.56
C VAL A 211 -14.76 19.21 4.34
N GLY A 212 -15.67 19.71 3.52
CA GLY A 212 -15.33 20.47 2.31
C GLY A 212 -14.73 21.85 2.59
N LEU A 213 -14.10 22.46 1.58
CA LEU A 213 -13.62 23.83 1.63
C LEU A 213 -14.81 24.80 1.74
N GLY A 214 -15.16 25.18 2.96
CA GLY A 214 -16.28 26.08 3.24
C GLY A 214 -16.68 26.05 4.72
N VAL A 215 -17.93 26.43 4.98
CA VAL A 215 -18.55 26.35 6.31
C VAL A 215 -19.41 25.10 6.36
N CYS A 216 -19.19 24.25 7.36
CA CYS A 216 -19.94 23.01 7.51
C CYS A 216 -20.79 23.04 8.78
N ILE A 217 -22.08 22.75 8.64
CA ILE A 217 -23.08 22.76 9.71
C ILE A 217 -23.90 21.47 9.71
N PRO A 218 -24.56 21.12 10.82
CA PRO A 218 -25.45 19.97 10.85
C PRO A 218 -26.60 20.09 9.86
N ASN A 219 -27.01 18.97 9.27
CA ASN A 219 -28.13 18.91 8.32
C ASN A 219 -29.42 19.53 8.90
N SER A 220 -29.70 19.34 10.19
CA SER A 220 -30.87 19.93 10.86
C SER A 220 -30.84 21.46 10.87
N ALA A 221 -29.66 22.07 11.05
CA ALA A 221 -29.48 23.52 11.01
C ALA A 221 -29.58 24.06 9.59
N LEU A 222 -29.05 23.32 8.61
CA LEU A 222 -29.14 23.69 7.20
C LEU A 222 -30.59 23.67 6.69
N GLU A 223 -31.38 22.69 7.13
CA GLU A 223 -32.81 22.58 6.83
C GLU A 223 -33.59 23.75 7.43
N ALA A 224 -33.34 24.09 8.71
CA ALA A 224 -33.96 25.25 9.35
C ALA A 224 -33.60 26.58 8.66
N LEU A 225 -32.36 26.72 8.16
CA LEU A 225 -31.96 27.89 7.36
C LEU A 225 -32.70 27.99 6.02
N HIS A 226 -33.11 26.84 5.45
CA HIS A 226 -33.83 26.78 4.17
C HIS A 226 -35.36 26.81 4.30
N GLU A 227 -35.92 26.59 5.49
CA GLU A 227 -37.37 26.58 5.74
C GLU A 227 -38.11 27.81 5.17
N PRO A 228 -37.57 29.04 5.24
CA PRO A 228 -38.22 30.22 4.65
C PRO A 228 -38.27 30.21 3.11
N PHE A 229 -37.45 29.38 2.44
CA PHE A 229 -37.26 29.36 1.00
C PHE A 229 -38.01 28.19 0.35
N GLN A 230 -39.34 28.32 0.28
CA GLN A 230 -40.21 27.30 -0.34
C GLN A 230 -39.72 26.91 -1.75
N GLY A 231 -39.55 25.62 -2.00
CA GLY A 231 -39.10 25.06 -3.28
C GLY A 231 -37.58 24.93 -3.48
N THR A 232 -36.76 25.30 -2.48
CA THR A 232 -35.29 25.21 -2.52
C THR A 232 -34.77 24.40 -1.33
N ALA A 233 -35.23 23.15 -1.21
CA ALA A 233 -34.71 22.26 -0.17
C ALA A 233 -33.21 21.96 -0.43
N PRO A 234 -32.39 21.83 0.63
CA PRO A 234 -31.01 21.41 0.47
C PRO A 234 -30.93 20.06 -0.22
N VAL A 235 -30.24 20.01 -1.36
CA VAL A 235 -30.10 18.78 -2.16
C VAL A 235 -28.87 18.00 -1.66
N PRO A 236 -28.97 16.68 -1.46
CA PRO A 236 -27.80 15.86 -1.21
C PRO A 236 -26.98 15.75 -2.50
N VAL A 237 -25.72 16.19 -2.45
CA VAL A 237 -24.79 16.17 -3.61
C VAL A 237 -23.77 15.05 -3.45
N GLN A 238 -23.48 14.66 -2.21
CA GLN A 238 -22.57 13.57 -1.87
C GLN A 238 -23.19 12.73 -0.76
N ALA A 239 -22.70 11.51 -0.59
CA ALA A 239 -23.06 10.66 0.55
C ALA A 239 -21.82 9.90 1.03
N VAL A 240 -21.69 9.74 2.34
CA VAL A 240 -20.66 8.87 2.93
C VAL A 240 -21.33 7.56 3.32
N LEU A 241 -20.89 6.47 2.70
CA LEU A 241 -21.31 5.11 3.05
C LEU A 241 -20.34 4.54 4.06
N ARG A 242 -20.85 4.04 5.18
CA ARG A 242 -20.09 3.22 6.10
C ARG A 242 -20.22 1.75 5.74
N VAL A 243 -19.11 1.05 5.62
CA VAL A 243 -19.05 -0.38 5.30
C VAL A 243 -18.60 -1.14 6.55
N GLY A 244 -19.34 -2.19 6.93
CA GLY A 244 -19.06 -2.94 8.15
C GLY A 244 -17.76 -3.73 8.11
N GLN A 245 -17.43 -4.31 6.95
CA GLN A 245 -16.22 -5.13 6.77
C GLN A 245 -15.44 -4.68 5.55
N ILE A 246 -14.10 -4.69 5.66
CA ILE A 246 -13.20 -4.34 4.54
C ILE A 246 -13.41 -5.28 3.34
N ALA A 247 -13.76 -6.55 3.59
CA ALA A 247 -14.03 -7.53 2.53
C ALA A 247 -15.22 -7.15 1.63
N ASP A 248 -16.18 -6.39 2.15
CA ASP A 248 -17.37 -5.99 1.40
C ASP A 248 -17.16 -4.69 0.60
N VAL A 249 -16.03 -3.99 0.79
CA VAL A 249 -15.78 -2.68 0.15
C VAL A 249 -15.86 -2.75 -1.37
N ASP A 250 -15.22 -3.75 -1.99
CA ASP A 250 -15.23 -3.88 -3.45
C ASP A 250 -16.61 -4.27 -3.98
N ALA A 251 -17.36 -5.08 -3.23
CA ALA A 251 -18.74 -5.43 -3.58
C ALA A 251 -19.68 -4.22 -3.48
N VAL A 252 -19.55 -3.41 -2.42
CA VAL A 252 -20.31 -2.16 -2.26
C VAL A 252 -19.94 -1.16 -3.35
N LYS A 253 -18.66 -1.01 -3.71
CA LYS A 253 -18.22 -0.15 -4.82
C LYS A 253 -18.87 -0.56 -6.15
N ALA A 254 -18.88 -1.85 -6.46
CA ALA A 254 -19.51 -2.36 -7.68
C ALA A 254 -21.02 -2.09 -7.69
N ALA A 255 -21.70 -2.34 -6.57
CA ALA A 255 -23.14 -2.08 -6.46
C ALA A 255 -23.47 -0.58 -6.58
N VAL A 256 -22.62 0.31 -6.06
CA VAL A 256 -22.80 1.77 -6.19
C VAL A 256 -22.60 2.24 -7.64
N ASP A 257 -21.66 1.65 -8.40
CA ASP A 257 -21.46 1.95 -9.83
C ASP A 257 -22.60 1.40 -10.70
N GLU A 258 -23.17 0.24 -10.34
CA GLU A 258 -24.39 -0.28 -10.99
C GLU A 258 -25.60 0.65 -10.78
N LEU A 259 -25.67 1.33 -9.63
CA LEU A 259 -26.68 2.35 -9.35
C LEU A 259 -26.41 3.69 -10.07
N GLY A 260 -25.35 3.80 -10.86
CA GLY A 260 -25.01 5.00 -11.65
C GLY A 260 -24.23 6.07 -10.89
N PHE A 261 -23.76 5.78 -9.68
CA PHE A 261 -22.93 6.67 -8.87
C PHE A 261 -21.46 6.25 -8.93
N PHE A 262 -20.53 7.08 -8.47
CA PHE A 262 -19.13 6.66 -8.37
C PHE A 262 -18.57 6.92 -6.97
N VAL A 263 -17.69 6.03 -6.54
CA VAL A 263 -17.00 6.15 -5.26
C VAL A 263 -15.73 6.97 -5.47
N VAL A 264 -15.63 8.13 -4.79
CA VAL A 264 -14.45 8.97 -4.76
C VAL A 264 -13.41 8.28 -3.88
N GLU A 265 -12.40 7.69 -4.52
CA GLU A 265 -11.25 7.17 -3.79
C GLU A 265 -10.36 8.33 -3.32
N PRO A 266 -9.95 8.38 -2.03
CA PRO A 266 -9.00 9.39 -1.55
C PRO A 266 -7.72 9.40 -2.42
N PRO A 267 -7.47 10.44 -3.23
CA PRO A 267 -6.53 10.36 -4.35
C PRO A 267 -5.04 10.22 -3.97
N ALA A 268 -4.67 10.58 -2.74
CA ALA A 268 -3.27 10.83 -2.40
C ALA A 268 -2.61 9.70 -1.60
N LEU A 269 -3.20 9.23 -0.50
CA LEU A 269 -2.48 8.35 0.43
C LEU A 269 -2.43 6.90 -0.04
N VAL A 270 -3.54 6.34 -0.52
CA VAL A 270 -3.60 4.94 -1.01
C VAL A 270 -2.73 4.78 -2.25
N LYS A 271 -2.79 5.75 -3.18
CA LYS A 271 -2.00 5.73 -4.41
C LYS A 271 -0.50 5.94 -4.14
N ALA A 272 -0.15 6.83 -3.20
CA ALA A 272 1.24 7.03 -2.78
C ALA A 272 1.80 5.81 -2.03
N ILE A 273 1.04 5.18 -1.14
CA ILE A 273 1.47 3.98 -0.42
C ILE A 273 1.62 2.81 -1.40
N ASN A 274 0.66 2.59 -2.30
CA ASN A 274 0.78 1.53 -3.30
C ASN A 274 1.92 1.78 -4.28
N ARG A 275 2.23 3.04 -4.62
CA ARG A 275 3.36 3.40 -5.48
C ARG A 275 4.71 3.24 -4.76
N THR A 276 4.81 3.60 -3.49
CA THR A 276 6.04 3.41 -2.70
C THR A 276 6.28 1.94 -2.39
N ALA A 277 5.22 1.18 -2.08
CA ALA A 277 5.30 -0.27 -1.88
C ALA A 277 5.66 -1.00 -3.18
N SER A 278 5.13 -0.57 -4.34
CA SER A 278 5.49 -1.16 -5.63
C SER A 278 6.90 -0.81 -6.08
N ILE A 279 7.39 0.40 -5.78
CA ILE A 279 8.79 0.78 -5.99
C ILE A 279 9.71 -0.08 -5.11
N GLY A 280 9.40 -0.22 -3.81
CA GLY A 280 10.16 -1.06 -2.89
C GLY A 280 10.18 -2.54 -3.32
N ALA A 281 9.03 -3.06 -3.77
CA ALA A 281 8.93 -4.40 -4.33
C ALA A 281 9.75 -4.54 -5.63
N ALA A 282 9.73 -3.53 -6.52
CA ALA A 282 10.53 -3.53 -7.74
C ALA A 282 12.04 -3.52 -7.45
N PHE A 283 12.50 -2.75 -6.46
CA PHE A 283 13.89 -2.78 -6.01
C PHE A 283 14.26 -4.13 -5.38
N GLY A 284 13.35 -4.74 -4.61
CA GLY A 284 13.52 -6.10 -4.09
C GLY A 284 13.66 -7.14 -5.20
N TRP A 285 12.81 -7.09 -6.22
CA TRP A 285 12.87 -7.97 -7.39
C TRP A 285 14.12 -7.73 -8.23
N PHE A 286 14.54 -6.48 -8.42
CA PHE A 286 15.78 -6.16 -9.12
C PHE A 286 17.00 -6.72 -8.38
N GLY A 287 17.05 -6.56 -7.06
CA GLY A 287 18.09 -7.16 -6.22
C GLY A 287 18.07 -8.69 -6.27
N ALA A 288 16.88 -9.30 -6.23
CA ALA A 288 16.68 -10.73 -6.38
C ALA A 288 17.20 -11.27 -7.72
N ILE A 289 16.88 -10.60 -8.83
CA ILE A 289 17.35 -10.97 -10.18
C ILE A 289 18.87 -10.81 -10.27
N LEU A 290 19.42 -9.70 -9.76
CA LEU A 290 20.87 -9.48 -9.74
C LEU A 290 21.59 -10.58 -8.96
N LEU A 291 21.10 -10.91 -7.77
CA LEU A 291 21.64 -12.02 -6.97
C LEU A 291 21.52 -13.34 -7.72
N MET A 292 20.39 -13.61 -8.39
CA MET A 292 20.19 -14.82 -9.19
C MET A 292 21.21 -14.93 -10.34
N VAL A 293 21.48 -13.84 -11.06
CA VAL A 293 22.51 -13.80 -12.11
C VAL A 293 23.89 -14.09 -11.55
N ILE A 294 24.22 -13.49 -10.40
CA ILE A 294 25.49 -13.76 -9.69
C ILE A 294 25.56 -15.24 -9.28
N ALA A 295 24.47 -15.81 -8.75
CA ALA A 295 24.35 -17.23 -8.40
C ALA A 295 24.70 -18.14 -9.58
N ILE A 296 24.04 -17.91 -10.71
CA ILE A 296 24.19 -18.72 -11.93
C ILE A 296 25.63 -18.64 -12.43
N SER A 297 26.18 -17.41 -12.48
CA SER A 297 27.57 -17.19 -12.90
C SER A 297 28.56 -17.94 -12.01
N TYR A 298 28.34 -17.84 -10.70
CA TYR A 298 29.19 -18.46 -9.69
C TYR A 298 29.11 -20.00 -9.70
N LEU A 299 27.90 -20.56 -9.81
CA LEU A 299 27.67 -21.99 -9.96
C LEU A 299 28.35 -22.53 -11.22
N ASN A 300 28.22 -21.81 -12.35
CA ASN A 300 28.87 -22.19 -13.60
C ASN A 300 30.41 -22.21 -13.46
N GLN A 301 30.98 -21.20 -12.80
CA GLN A 301 32.42 -21.13 -12.55
C GLN A 301 32.89 -22.27 -11.63
N THR A 302 32.13 -22.59 -10.59
CA THR A 302 32.41 -23.70 -9.66
C THR A 302 32.40 -25.05 -10.37
N VAL A 303 31.38 -25.31 -11.19
CA VAL A 303 31.28 -26.53 -11.99
C VAL A 303 32.49 -26.67 -12.91
N LYS A 304 32.86 -25.61 -13.65
CA LYS A 304 34.05 -25.61 -14.53
C LYS A 304 35.34 -25.93 -13.79
N MET A 305 35.52 -25.33 -12.61
CA MET A 305 36.68 -25.56 -11.78
C MET A 305 36.73 -27.01 -11.26
N LEU A 306 35.60 -27.56 -10.79
CA LEU A 306 35.53 -28.95 -10.33
C LEU A 306 35.90 -29.92 -11.47
N PHE A 307 35.41 -29.65 -12.70
CA PHE A 307 35.79 -30.43 -13.88
C PHE A 307 37.28 -30.36 -14.19
N TYR A 308 37.88 -29.18 -14.06
CA TYR A 308 39.31 -29.00 -14.31
C TYR A 308 40.14 -29.82 -13.31
N LEU A 309 39.77 -29.77 -12.03
CA LEU A 309 40.47 -30.47 -10.94
C LEU A 309 40.28 -31.99 -11.00
N LYS A 310 39.07 -32.49 -11.29
CA LYS A 310 38.74 -33.93 -11.33
C LYS A 310 38.84 -34.55 -12.74
N ARG A 311 39.48 -33.87 -13.70
CA ARG A 311 39.54 -34.33 -15.10
C ARG A 311 40.16 -35.71 -15.26
N GLY A 312 41.21 -36.01 -14.49
CA GLY A 312 41.89 -37.31 -14.49
C GLY A 312 40.99 -38.44 -14.01
N ASP A 313 40.29 -38.22 -12.90
CA ASP A 313 39.38 -39.19 -12.29
C ASP A 313 38.21 -39.53 -13.23
N TYR A 314 37.64 -38.52 -13.89
CA TYR A 314 36.57 -38.72 -14.87
C TYR A 314 37.05 -39.43 -16.14
N ALA A 315 38.28 -39.20 -16.58
CA ALA A 315 38.87 -39.91 -17.71
C ALA A 315 39.11 -41.40 -17.37
N MET A 316 39.59 -41.69 -16.15
CA MET A 316 39.81 -43.05 -15.67
C MET A 316 38.49 -43.81 -15.52
N CYS A 317 37.47 -43.17 -14.94
CA CYS A 317 36.10 -43.67 -14.89
C CYS A 317 35.54 -44.06 -16.27
N ARG A 318 35.83 -43.25 -17.29
CA ARG A 318 35.46 -43.55 -18.68
C ARG A 318 36.26 -44.70 -19.29
N ALA A 319 37.54 -44.83 -18.95
CA ALA A 319 38.38 -45.95 -19.38
C ALA A 319 37.90 -47.29 -18.76
N MET A 320 37.35 -47.24 -17.55
CA MET A 320 36.72 -48.38 -16.87
C MET A 320 35.31 -48.74 -17.40
N GLY A 321 34.85 -48.09 -18.49
CA GLY A 321 33.59 -48.43 -19.15
C GLY A 321 32.35 -47.69 -18.66
N MET A 322 32.49 -46.65 -17.83
CA MET A 322 31.33 -45.83 -17.45
C MET A 322 30.82 -45.02 -18.67
N ASP A 323 29.51 -45.12 -18.91
CA ASP A 323 28.84 -44.40 -19.98
C ASP A 323 28.72 -42.90 -19.69
N ARG A 324 28.47 -42.10 -20.74
CA ARG A 324 28.39 -40.63 -20.60
C ARG A 324 27.19 -40.19 -19.76
N MET A 325 26.13 -40.98 -19.71
CA MET A 325 24.91 -40.65 -18.97
C MET A 325 25.08 -40.87 -17.46
N ARG A 326 25.72 -41.97 -17.02
CA ARG A 326 25.99 -42.18 -15.59
C ARG A 326 27.01 -41.19 -15.05
N LEU A 327 28.03 -40.85 -15.84
CA LEU A 327 28.99 -39.82 -15.43
C LEU A 327 28.29 -38.46 -15.23
N ARG A 328 27.35 -38.09 -16.12
CA ARG A 328 26.53 -36.88 -15.96
C ARG A 328 25.63 -36.95 -14.75
N GLY A 329 24.94 -38.08 -14.55
CA GLY A 329 24.07 -38.29 -13.40
C GLY A 329 24.82 -38.09 -12.09
N LEU A 330 26.05 -38.64 -11.99
CA LEU A 330 26.94 -38.51 -10.83
C LEU A 330 27.32 -37.06 -10.53
N LEU A 331 27.68 -36.29 -11.56
CA LEU A 331 28.02 -34.87 -11.42
C LEU A 331 26.81 -34.03 -11.00
N ILE A 332 25.63 -34.33 -11.54
CA ILE A 332 24.40 -33.63 -11.19
C ILE A 332 23.99 -33.97 -9.75
N SER A 333 24.08 -35.22 -9.32
CA SER A 333 23.76 -35.63 -7.94
C SER A 333 24.70 -34.99 -6.93
N GLU A 334 26.01 -34.98 -7.20
CA GLU A 334 27.00 -34.33 -6.33
C GLU A 334 26.69 -32.84 -6.18
N MET A 335 26.40 -32.13 -7.28
CA MET A 335 26.07 -30.71 -7.25
C MET A 335 24.75 -30.41 -6.53
N LEU A 336 23.71 -31.18 -6.80
CA LEU A 336 22.40 -31.00 -6.16
C LEU A 336 22.48 -31.23 -4.65
N LEU A 337 23.27 -32.20 -4.21
CA LEU A 337 23.47 -32.48 -2.80
C LEU A 337 24.11 -31.29 -2.10
N TRP A 338 25.23 -30.78 -2.62
CA TRP A 338 25.94 -29.67 -1.99
C TRP A 338 25.17 -28.36 -2.03
N VAL A 339 24.59 -28.02 -3.18
CA VAL A 339 23.73 -26.82 -3.27
C VAL A 339 22.51 -26.96 -2.35
N GLY A 340 21.94 -28.16 -2.24
CA GLY A 340 20.82 -28.43 -1.33
C GLY A 340 21.20 -28.17 0.13
N ILE A 341 22.38 -28.62 0.56
CA ILE A 341 22.92 -28.35 1.90
C ILE A 341 23.14 -26.86 2.11
N ASP A 342 23.80 -26.17 1.16
CA ASP A 342 24.08 -24.74 1.27
C ASP A 342 22.81 -23.91 1.39
N VAL A 343 21.80 -24.19 0.56
CA VAL A 343 20.52 -23.48 0.61
C VAL A 343 19.82 -23.73 1.94
N ALA A 344 19.78 -24.98 2.42
CA ALA A 344 19.15 -25.31 3.70
C ALA A 344 19.82 -24.58 4.88
N LEU A 345 21.16 -24.57 4.91
CA LEU A 345 21.94 -23.87 5.93
C LEU A 345 21.77 -22.35 5.83
N ALA A 346 21.90 -21.79 4.64
CA ALA A 346 21.82 -20.35 4.39
C ALA A 346 20.43 -19.79 4.73
N SER A 347 19.35 -20.49 4.34
CA SER A 347 17.99 -20.09 4.67
C SER A 347 17.71 -20.20 6.17
N SER A 348 18.17 -21.27 6.82
CA SER A 348 18.01 -21.42 8.27
C SER A 348 18.74 -20.32 9.04
N PHE A 349 19.99 -20.06 8.67
CA PHE A 349 20.81 -19.01 9.27
C PHE A 349 20.23 -17.61 9.01
N GLY A 350 19.78 -17.34 7.78
CA GLY A 350 19.12 -16.09 7.40
C GLY A 350 17.89 -15.79 8.25
N ILE A 351 17.03 -16.78 8.48
CA ILE A 351 15.83 -16.63 9.32
C ILE A 351 16.22 -16.34 10.77
N ILE A 352 17.22 -17.05 11.31
CA ILE A 352 17.70 -16.82 12.67
C ILE A 352 18.24 -15.39 12.80
N CYS A 353 19.07 -14.94 11.86
CA CYS A 353 19.57 -13.58 11.83
C CYS A 353 18.44 -12.55 11.77
N VAL A 354 17.45 -12.73 10.90
CA VAL A 354 16.29 -11.81 10.82
C VAL A 354 15.52 -11.78 12.13
N ARG A 355 15.31 -12.93 12.79
CA ARG A 355 14.64 -12.99 14.10
C ARG A 355 15.44 -12.27 15.19
N ILE A 356 16.77 -12.39 15.18
CA ILE A 356 17.64 -11.67 16.13
C ILE A 356 17.57 -10.17 15.87
N ILE A 357 17.76 -9.74 14.61
CA ILE A 357 17.68 -8.33 14.21
C ILE A 357 16.32 -7.74 14.59
N HIS A 358 15.25 -8.51 14.39
CA HIS A 358 13.92 -8.07 14.71
C HIS A 358 13.70 -7.88 16.21
N LYS A 359 14.08 -8.86 17.02
CA LYS A 359 13.94 -8.80 18.48
C LYS A 359 14.79 -7.67 19.09
N THR A 360 16.01 -7.48 18.59
CA THR A 360 16.98 -6.56 19.20
C THR A 360 16.84 -5.13 18.69
N TYR A 361 16.64 -4.93 17.38
CA TYR A 361 16.70 -3.60 16.77
C TYR A 361 15.35 -3.11 16.28
N ILE A 362 14.63 -3.94 15.52
CA ILE A 362 13.42 -3.48 14.82
C ILE A 362 12.29 -3.28 15.82
N GLN A 363 12.05 -4.23 16.73
CA GLN A 363 10.94 -4.13 17.67
C GLN A 363 11.09 -2.93 18.61
N GLU A 364 12.27 -2.70 19.19
CA GLU A 364 12.49 -1.54 20.07
C GLU A 364 12.38 -0.20 19.32
N THR A 365 12.93 -0.13 18.10
CA THR A 365 12.94 1.11 17.32
C THR A 365 11.56 1.43 16.73
N LEU A 366 10.84 0.43 16.19
CA LEU A 366 9.50 0.64 15.65
C LEU A 366 8.47 0.95 16.74
N LEU A 367 8.56 0.30 17.91
CA LEU A 367 7.64 0.58 19.02
C LEU A 367 7.81 2.02 19.51
N ARG A 368 9.05 2.53 19.57
CA ARG A 368 9.36 3.91 19.94
C ARG A 368 8.90 4.95 18.91
N LEU A 369 9.01 4.64 17.61
CA LEU A 369 8.70 5.61 16.54
C LEU A 369 7.23 5.59 16.12
N THR A 370 6.58 4.43 16.14
CA THR A 370 5.25 4.23 15.52
C THR A 370 4.22 3.59 16.45
N GLY A 371 4.62 3.03 17.59
CA GLY A 371 3.72 2.33 18.51
C GLY A 371 3.23 0.95 18.02
N PHE A 372 3.61 0.50 16.83
CA PHE A 372 3.17 -0.78 16.26
C PHE A 372 4.25 -1.86 16.35
N ALA A 373 3.83 -3.09 16.67
CA ALA A 373 4.66 -4.28 16.59
C ALA A 373 4.58 -4.90 15.17
N MET A 374 5.73 -5.13 14.54
CA MET A 374 5.80 -5.92 13.31
C MET A 374 5.92 -7.39 13.70
N GLU A 375 5.00 -8.25 13.30
CA GLU A 375 5.19 -9.70 13.45
C GLU A 375 5.96 -10.23 12.23
N ILE A 376 7.06 -10.95 12.45
CA ILE A 376 7.71 -11.70 11.37
C ILE A 376 6.83 -12.91 11.05
N GLN A 377 6.09 -12.80 9.96
CA GLN A 377 5.58 -13.98 9.28
C GLN A 377 6.68 -14.50 8.38
N VAL A 378 7.03 -15.78 8.53
CA VAL A 378 7.98 -16.40 7.63
C VAL A 378 7.16 -17.08 6.52
N PRO A 379 7.20 -16.59 5.26
CA PRO A 379 6.29 -17.04 4.21
C PRO A 379 6.41 -18.55 3.94
N VAL A 380 5.31 -19.19 3.54
CA VAL A 380 5.30 -20.60 3.08
C VAL A 380 6.02 -20.75 1.71
N GLU A 381 6.21 -19.63 1.01
CA GLU A 381 6.92 -19.51 -0.28
C GLU A 381 8.41 -19.93 -0.23
N ARG A 382 8.94 -20.33 0.94
CA ARG A 382 10.28 -20.95 1.11
C ARG A 382 10.53 -22.11 0.15
N LEU A 383 9.50 -22.92 -0.12
CA LEU A 383 9.60 -24.05 -1.04
C LEU A 383 9.88 -23.57 -2.47
N ALA A 384 9.35 -22.40 -2.87
CA ALA A 384 9.61 -21.84 -4.19
C ALA A 384 11.05 -21.36 -4.34
N ILE A 385 11.64 -20.76 -3.29
CA ILE A 385 13.05 -20.34 -3.29
C ILE A 385 13.97 -21.57 -3.36
N PHE A 386 13.66 -22.60 -2.57
CA PHE A 386 14.40 -23.86 -2.58
C PHE A 386 14.30 -24.57 -3.94
N ALA A 387 13.09 -24.64 -4.51
CA ALA A 387 12.85 -25.21 -5.83
C ALA A 387 13.56 -24.42 -6.94
N LEU A 388 13.55 -23.08 -6.89
CA LEU A 388 14.22 -22.23 -7.86
C LEU A 388 15.74 -22.40 -7.81
N ALA A 389 16.33 -22.48 -6.61
CA ALA A 389 17.76 -22.72 -6.43
C ALA A 389 18.17 -24.09 -6.99
N LEU A 390 17.37 -25.13 -6.73
CA LEU A 390 17.59 -26.47 -7.30
C LEU A 390 17.44 -26.49 -8.82
N LEU A 391 16.47 -25.74 -9.37
CA LEU A 391 16.25 -25.63 -10.81
C LEU A 391 17.42 -24.91 -11.49
N VAL A 392 17.91 -23.83 -10.89
CA VAL A 392 19.11 -23.11 -11.33
C VAL A 392 20.34 -24.00 -11.27
N ALA A 393 20.55 -24.75 -10.19
CA ALA A 393 21.65 -25.70 -10.08
C ALA A 393 21.56 -26.79 -11.16
N SER A 394 20.36 -27.31 -11.39
CA SER A 394 20.09 -28.27 -12.46
C SER A 394 20.41 -27.69 -13.84
N ALA A 395 19.97 -26.47 -14.13
CA ALA A 395 20.25 -25.79 -15.40
C ALA A 395 21.74 -25.49 -15.59
N ALA A 396 22.43 -24.99 -14.56
CA ALA A 396 23.87 -24.75 -14.58
C ALA A 396 24.67 -26.04 -14.76
N SER A 397 24.21 -27.14 -14.17
CA SER A 397 24.83 -28.47 -14.30
C SER A 397 24.64 -29.10 -15.69
N LEU A 398 23.71 -28.59 -16.51
CA LEU A 398 23.49 -29.01 -17.90
C LEU A 398 24.39 -28.27 -18.90
N MET A 399 24.95 -27.10 -18.57
CA MET A 399 25.89 -26.34 -19.42
C MET A 399 27.17 -27.10 -19.86
N PRO A 400 27.77 -28.00 -19.04
CA PRO A 400 28.89 -28.84 -19.47
C PRO A 400 28.60 -29.64 -20.75
N ARG A 401 27.33 -29.80 -21.15
CA ARG A 401 26.91 -30.39 -22.43
C ARG A 401 27.62 -29.76 -23.64
N ILE A 402 27.99 -28.48 -23.59
CA ILE A 402 28.76 -27.78 -24.64
C ILE A 402 30.26 -28.12 -24.59
N TYR A 403 30.81 -28.32 -23.39
CA TYR A 403 32.23 -28.71 -23.21
C TYR A 403 32.48 -30.21 -23.44
N PHE A 404 31.44 -31.05 -23.30
CA PHE A 404 31.50 -32.49 -23.56
C PHE A 404 31.56 -32.86 -25.05
N ASP A 405 31.52 -31.90 -25.98
CA ASP A 405 31.72 -32.19 -27.40
C ASP A 405 33.19 -32.52 -27.69
N THR A 406 33.47 -33.79 -27.45
CA THR A 406 34.79 -34.42 -27.39
C THR A 406 35.38 -34.67 -28.77
N ARG A 407 34.73 -34.24 -29.87
CA ARG A 407 35.28 -34.34 -31.22
C ARG A 407 36.63 -33.63 -31.35
N ARG A 408 36.90 -32.57 -30.57
CA ARG A 408 38.22 -31.90 -30.56
C ARG A 408 39.28 -32.56 -29.68
N TYR A 409 38.92 -33.29 -28.64
CA TYR A 409 39.89 -33.76 -27.64
C TYR A 409 40.41 -35.19 -27.89
N VAL A 410 39.59 -36.06 -28.47
CA VAL A 410 40.04 -37.42 -28.82
C VAL A 410 40.96 -37.40 -30.05
N GLY A 411 40.73 -36.50 -31.01
CA GLY A 411 41.61 -36.32 -32.17
C GLY A 411 43.01 -35.77 -31.85
N ALA A 412 43.15 -34.99 -30.77
CA ALA A 412 44.46 -34.48 -30.34
C ALA A 412 45.28 -35.53 -29.58
N ALA A 413 44.64 -36.35 -28.74
CA ALA A 413 45.31 -37.41 -27.98
C ALA A 413 45.73 -38.60 -28.87
N LEU A 414 45.00 -38.88 -29.96
CA LEU A 414 45.37 -39.89 -30.96
C LEU A 414 46.38 -39.41 -32.01
N LYS A 415 46.65 -38.09 -32.10
CA LYS A 415 47.72 -37.53 -32.95
C LYS A 415 49.05 -37.33 -32.21
N ALA A 416 49.04 -37.41 -30.88
CA ALA A 416 50.22 -37.25 -30.02
C ALA A 416 50.81 -38.58 -29.56
N ARG A 417 50.24 -39.71 -30.00
CA ARG A 417 50.86 -41.04 -30.06
C ARG A 417 51.04 -41.39 -31.52
#